data_AF-A0A8T7L666-F1
#
_entry.id   AF-A0A8T7L666-F1
#
_cell.length_a   1.000
_cell.length_b   1.000
_cell.length_c   1.000
_cell.angle_alpha   90.00
_cell.angle_beta   90.00
_cell.angle_gamma   90.00
#
_symmetry.space_group_name_H-M   'P 1'
#
loop_
_entity.id
_entity.type
_entity.pdbx_description
1 polymer ?
#
loop_
_entity_poly.entity_id
_entity_poly.type
_entity_poly.pdbx_seq_one_letter_code
_entity_poly.pdbx_strand_id
1 'polypeptide(L)' 'MPRDYELYVRDILRAIGSINLLLQEIDESAFKSGDIRVDGILFNLMTIGEAVKNAG' A
#
# COMPACT_ATOMS: atom_id res chain seq x y z
N MET A 1 12.33 14.86 16.25
CA MET A 1 13.03 13.58 16.06
C MET A 1 12.86 13.18 14.60
N PRO A 2 13.93 12.85 13.86
CA PRO A 2 13.78 12.17 12.58
C PRO A 2 12.96 10.92 12.83
N ARG A 3 11.97 10.64 11.97
CA ARG A 3 11.25 9.37 12.06
C ARG A 3 12.28 8.28 11.81
N ASP A 4 12.39 7.33 12.73
CA ASP A 4 13.39 6.27 12.64
C ASP A 4 13.17 5.50 11.33
N TYR A 5 14.23 5.16 10.61
CA TYR A 5 14.13 4.46 9.31
C TYR A 5 13.30 3.16 9.43
N GLU A 6 13.32 2.55 10.62
CA GLU A 6 12.52 1.40 10.99
C GLU A 6 11.00 1.65 10.89
N LEU A 7 10.53 2.86 11.19
CA LEU A 7 9.11 3.21 11.07
C LEU A 7 8.67 3.25 9.59
N TYR A 8 9.50 3.77 8.69
CA TYR A 8 9.20 3.75 7.25
C TYR A 8 9.14 2.32 6.71
N VAL A 9 10.09 1.47 7.11
CA VAL A 9 10.09 0.04 6.74
C VAL A 9 8.83 -0.66 7.27
N ARG A 10 8.44 -0.39 8.52
CA ARG A 10 7.21 -0.96 9.11
C ARG A 10 5.95 -0.51 8.38
N ASP A 11 5.89 0.75 7.95
CA ASP A 11 4.73 1.27 7.20
C ASP A 11 4.64 0.65 5.81
N ILE A 12 5.77 0.45 5.12
CA ILE A 12 5.84 -0.27 3.84
C ILE A 12 5.35 -1.72 4.01
N LEU A 13 5.83 -2.43 5.04
CA LEU A 13 5.43 -3.81 5.29
C LEU A 13 3.92 -3.93 5.59
N ARG A 14 3.35 -2.98 6.34
CA ARG A 14 1.90 -2.93 6.59
C ARG A 14 1.11 -2.69 5.31
N ALA A 15 1.55 -1.75 4.48
CA ALA A 15 0.88 -1.43 3.22
C ALA A 15 0.89 -2.64 2.26
N ILE A 16 2.01 -3.35 2.15
CA ILE A 16 2.12 -4.60 1.38
C ILE A 16 1.14 -5.66 1.93
N GLY A 17 1.05 -5.82 3.25
CA GLY A 17 0.09 -6.74 3.86
C GLY A 17 -1.36 -6.42 3.49
N SER A 18 -1.73 -5.13 3.51
CA SER A 18 -3.07 -4.69 3.10
C SER A 18 -3.34 -4.96 1.62
N ILE A 19 -2.38 -4.69 0.74
CA ILE A 19 -2.51 -4.99 -0.70
C ILE A 19 -2.74 -6.48 -0.93
N ASN A 20 -1.99 -7.36 -0.26
CA ASN A 20 -2.16 -8.80 -0.40
C ASN A 20 -3.57 -9.27 0.02
N LEU A 21 -4.12 -8.72 1.09
CA LEU A 21 -5.50 -9.03 1.52
C LEU A 21 -6.52 -8.53 0.49
N LEU A 22 -6.36 -7.32 -0.04
CA LEU A 22 -7.26 -6.75 -1.05
C LEU A 22 -7.21 -7.51 -2.39
N LEU A 23 -6.06 -8.10 -2.73
CA LEU A 23 -5.87 -8.89 -3.94
C LEU A 23 -6.43 -10.31 -3.85
N GLN A 24 -6.51 -10.92 -2.66
CA GLN A 24 -6.99 -12.30 -2.49
C GLN A 24 -8.45 -12.51 -2.93
N GLU A 25 -9.24 -11.44 -2.98
CA GLU A 25 -10.67 -11.50 -3.31
C GLU A 25 -11.01 -10.79 -4.63
N ILE A 26 -10.00 -10.35 -5.39
CA ILE A 26 -10.16 -9.64 -6.66
C ILE A 26 -9.80 -10.56 -7.82
N ASP A 27 -10.69 -10.62 -8.81
CA ASP A 27 -10.35 -11.10 -10.14
C ASP A 27 -9.96 -9.93 -11.06
N GLU A 28 -9.35 -10.23 -12.21
CA GLU A 28 -8.86 -9.21 -13.14
C GLU A 28 -9.99 -8.29 -13.66
N SER A 29 -11.22 -8.80 -13.71
CA SER A 29 -12.42 -8.06 -14.08
C SER A 29 -12.77 -7.01 -13.02
N ALA A 30 -12.82 -7.39 -11.75
CA ALA A 30 -13.08 -6.51 -10.62
C ALA A 30 -11.99 -5.44 -10.45
N PHE A 31 -10.74 -5.77 -10.79
CA PHE A 31 -9.66 -4.79 -10.80
C PHE A 31 -9.85 -3.72 -11.89
N LYS A 32 -10.33 -4.12 -13.08
CA LYS A 32 -10.58 -3.20 -14.20
C LYS A 32 -11.86 -2.38 -14.05
N SER A 33 -12.83 -2.84 -13.25
CA SER A 33 -14.09 -2.14 -13.05
C SER A 33 -14.03 -0.98 -12.05
N GLY A 34 -12.87 -0.72 -11.42
CA GLY A 34 -12.73 0.39 -10.47
C GLY A 34 -13.47 0.16 -9.15
N ASP A 35 -13.42 -1.08 -8.63
CA ASP A 35 -13.96 -1.43 -7.32
C ASP A 35 -13.25 -0.62 -6.20
N ILE A 36 -13.96 -0.32 -5.10
CA ILE A 36 -13.41 0.37 -3.91
C ILE A 36 -12.14 -0.29 -3.35
N ARG A 37 -11.97 -1.59 -3.60
CA ARG A 37 -10.74 -2.33 -3.25
C ARG A 37 -9.53 -1.88 -4.09
N VAL A 38 -9.74 -1.50 -5.35
CA VAL A 38 -8.69 -0.92 -6.22
C VAL A 38 -8.23 0.40 -5.65
N ASP A 39 -9.15 1.25 -5.18
CA ASP A 39 -8.80 2.49 -4.48
C ASP A 39 -7.96 2.22 -3.22
N GLY A 40 -8.32 1.18 -2.46
CA GLY A 40 -7.53 0.72 -1.31
C GLY A 40 -6.11 0.28 -1.70
N ILE A 41 -5.95 -0.43 -2.82
CA ILE A 41 -4.65 -0.84 -3.35
C ILE A 41 -3.83 0.39 -3.76
N LEU A 42 -4.44 1.34 -4.50
CA LEU A 42 -3.80 2.58 -4.93
C LEU A 42 -3.36 3.43 -3.73
N PHE A 43 -4.19 3.53 -2.69
CA PHE A 43 -3.86 4.24 -1.46
C PHE A 43 -2.63 3.65 -0.74
N ASN A 44 -2.57 2.32 -0.64
CA ASN A 44 -1.41 1.64 -0.04
C ASN A 44 -0.14 1.83 -0.88
N LEU A 45 -0.24 1.84 -2.22
CA LEU A 45 0.89 2.15 -3.10
C LEU A 45 1.39 3.58 -2.92
N MET A 46 0.49 4.56 -2.80
CA MET A 46 0.87 5.95 -2.48
C MET A 46 1.56 6.06 -1.13
N THR A 47 1.08 5.33 -0.12
CA THR A 47 1.68 5.28 1.22
C THR A 47 3.12 4.75 1.17
N ILE A 48 3.37 3.71 0.38
CA ILE A 48 4.73 3.18 0.14
C ILE A 48 5.60 4.25 -0.52
N GLY A 49 5.11 4.92 -1.56
CA GLY A 49 5.86 5.98 -2.25
C GLY A 49 6.27 7.12 -1.31
N GLU A 50 5.35 7.56 -0.45
CA GLU A 50 5.65 8.59 0.57
C GLU A 50 6.61 8.08 1.65
N ALA A 51 6.49 6.81 2.08
CA ALA A 51 7.44 6.25 3.03
C ALA A 51 8.86 6.20 2.45
N VAL A 52 9.02 5.83 1.18
CA VAL A 52 10.32 5.81 0.48
C VAL A 52 10.89 7.22 0.35
N LYS A 53 10.07 8.20 -0.07
CA LYS A 53 10.50 9.60 -0.23
C LYS A 53 11.03 10.22 1.07
N ASN A 54 10.43 9.84 2.20
CA ASN A 54 10.78 10.40 3.49
C ASN A 54 11.86 9.59 4.25
N ALA A 55 12.23 8.41 3.76
CA ALA A 55 13.25 7.56 4.35
C ALA A 55 14.69 7.93 3.92
N GLY A 56 14.84 8.75 2.87
CA GLY A 56 16.12 9.17 2.28
C GLY A 56 16.35 10.68 2.35
#